data_AF-A0AA38Z185-F1
#
_entry.id   AF-A0AA38Z185-F1
#
_cell.length_a   1.000
_cell.length_b   1.000
_cell.length_c   1.000
_cell.angle_alpha   90.00
_cell.angle_beta   90.00
_cell.angle_gamma   90.00
#
_symmetry.space_group_name_H-M   'P 1'
#
loop_
_entity.id
_entity.type
_entity.pdbx_description
1 polymer ?
#
loop_
_entity_poly.entity_id
_entity_poly.type
_entity_poly.pdbx_seq_one_letter_code
_entity_poly.pdbx_strand_id
1 'polypeptide(L)'
;MVEGSRIFKFLVGLNVKFDEVWGRIIGWQPLPSIGEVYSKMCREESRRNVMFGKLLSRPVENSTLLGTAAAAFRNPNNQRCPDDKPRVWCDHCNKPRHS
;
A
#
# COMPACT_ATOMS: atom_id res chain seq x y z
N MET A 1 -31.33 9.29 -17.09
CA MET A 1 -31.89 8.51 -15.96
C MET A 1 -31.36 7.06 -15.85
N VAL A 2 -30.71 6.49 -16.89
CA VAL A 2 -30.26 5.08 -16.86
C VAL A 2 -29.04 4.83 -15.96
N GLU A 3 -28.13 5.81 -15.85
CA GLU A 3 -26.85 5.62 -15.15
C GLU A 3 -27.03 5.46 -13.62
N GLY A 4 -27.94 6.23 -13.02
CA GLY A 4 -28.29 6.07 -11.60
C GLY A 4 -28.79 4.65 -11.29
N SER A 5 -29.69 4.10 -12.11
CA SER A 5 -30.19 2.73 -11.93
C SER A 5 -29.10 1.67 -12.06
N ARG A 6 -28.09 1.88 -12.92
CA ARG A 6 -26.92 0.99 -13.04
C ARG A 6 -26.06 1.04 -11.79
N ILE A 7 -25.83 2.23 -11.24
CA ILE A 7 -25.14 2.40 -9.96
C ILE A 7 -25.90 1.67 -8.86
N PHE A 8 -27.21 1.90 -8.69
CA PHE A 8 -27.97 1.19 -7.66
C PHE A 8 -27.95 -0.34 -7.84
N LYS A 9 -28.10 -0.87 -9.06
CA LYS A 9 -27.99 -2.32 -9.31
C LYS A 9 -26.60 -2.87 -9.01
N PHE A 10 -25.56 -2.11 -9.31
CA PHE A 10 -24.20 -2.45 -8.92
C PHE A 10 -24.07 -2.48 -7.39
N LEU A 11 -24.55 -1.44 -6.70
CA LEU A 11 -24.49 -1.30 -5.25
C LEU A 11 -25.19 -2.43 -4.48
N VAL A 12 -26.36 -2.86 -4.92
CA VAL A 12 -27.13 -3.95 -4.28
C VAL A 12 -26.39 -5.29 -4.32
N GLY A 13 -25.51 -5.51 -5.30
CA GLY A 13 -24.73 -6.74 -5.41
C GLY A 13 -23.46 -6.78 -4.55
N LEU A 14 -23.18 -5.72 -3.79
CA LEU A 14 -21.91 -5.56 -3.07
C LEU A 14 -22.02 -6.07 -1.64
N ASN A 15 -20.86 -6.47 -1.10
CA ASN A 15 -20.80 -7.01 0.24
C ASN A 15 -21.19 -5.94 1.28
N VAL A 16 -22.03 -6.29 2.25
CA VAL A 16 -22.49 -5.45 3.39
C VAL A 16 -21.34 -4.74 4.09
N LYS A 17 -20.14 -5.32 4.10
CA LYS A 17 -18.94 -4.67 4.64
C LYS A 17 -18.74 -3.27 4.04
N PHE A 18 -19.11 -3.03 2.77
CA PHE A 18 -18.90 -1.76 2.08
C PHE A 18 -20.04 -0.73 2.27
N ASP A 19 -21.08 -1.06 3.03
CA ASP A 19 -22.26 -0.18 3.22
C ASP A 19 -21.92 1.22 3.74
N GLU A 20 -20.94 1.34 4.64
CA GLU A 20 -20.45 2.65 5.10
C GLU A 20 -19.84 3.51 3.99
N VAL A 21 -19.15 2.85 3.05
CA VAL A 21 -18.56 3.52 1.88
C VAL A 21 -19.67 3.95 0.93
N TRP A 22 -20.71 3.13 0.79
CA TRP A 22 -21.87 3.40 -0.06
C TRP A 22 -22.75 4.52 0.44
N GLY A 23 -23.08 4.54 1.74
CA GLY A 23 -23.86 5.62 2.34
C GLY A 23 -23.20 6.98 2.10
N ARG A 24 -21.86 7.03 2.08
CA ARG A 24 -21.11 8.24 1.75
C ARG A 24 -21.20 8.62 0.27
N ILE A 25 -21.10 7.64 -0.63
CA ILE A 25 -21.14 7.85 -2.09
C ILE A 25 -22.53 8.33 -2.54
N ILE A 26 -23.61 7.80 -1.96
CA ILE A 26 -24.99 8.24 -2.25
C ILE A 26 -25.20 9.69 -1.80
N GLY A 27 -24.49 10.14 -0.77
CA GLY A 27 -24.51 11.52 -0.31
C GLY A 27 -23.70 12.52 -1.17
N TRP A 28 -22.99 12.06 -2.20
CA TRP A 28 -22.23 12.96 -3.09
C TRP A 28 -23.12 13.70 -4.08
N GLN A 29 -22.83 14.98 -4.29
CA GLN A 29 -23.49 15.86 -5.26
C GLN A 29 -22.44 16.57 -6.12
N PRO A 30 -22.45 16.38 -7.46
CA PRO A 30 -23.32 15.48 -8.22
C PRO A 30 -22.99 14.00 -7.98
N LEU A 31 -23.94 13.11 -8.30
CA LEU A 31 -23.75 11.67 -8.15
C LEU A 31 -22.55 11.21 -9.00
N PRO A 32 -21.56 10.50 -8.42
CA PRO A 32 -20.39 10.06 -9.16
C PRO A 32 -20.76 9.05 -10.25
N SER A 33 -19.92 8.96 -11.28
CA SER A 33 -20.04 7.97 -12.34
C SER A 33 -19.77 6.55 -11.83
N ILE A 34 -20.28 5.54 -12.54
CA ILE A 34 -20.04 4.13 -12.18
C ILE A 34 -18.54 3.78 -12.08
N GLY A 35 -17.69 4.39 -12.93
CA GLY A 35 -16.25 4.18 -12.90
C GLY A 35 -15.57 4.78 -11.66
N GLU A 36 -16.05 5.92 -11.18
CA GLU A 36 -15.58 6.52 -9.93
C GLU A 36 -16.01 5.69 -8.72
N VAL A 37 -17.26 5.22 -8.72
CA VAL A 37 -17.81 4.30 -7.70
C VAL A 37 -16.97 3.02 -7.63
N TYR A 38 -16.66 2.41 -8.79
CA TYR A 38 -15.79 1.24 -8.89
C TYR A 38 -14.38 1.52 -8.35
N SER A 39 -13.76 2.60 -8.80
CA SER A 39 -12.41 3.01 -8.38
C SER A 39 -12.31 3.27 -6.88
N LYS A 40 -13.36 3.86 -6.29
CA LYS A 40 -13.44 4.11 -4.86
C LYS A 40 -13.53 2.81 -4.07
N MET A 41 -14.30 1.84 -4.55
CA MET A 41 -14.41 0.55 -3.89
C MET A 41 -13.14 -0.28 -4.00
N CYS A 42 -12.47 -0.36 -5.17
CA CYS A 42 -11.19 -1.07 -5.28
C CYS A 42 -10.14 -0.49 -4.32
N ARG A 43 -10.12 0.84 -4.13
CA ARG A 43 -9.25 1.46 -3.13
C ARG A 43 -9.63 1.09 -1.70
N GLU A 44 -10.92 1.10 -1.36
CA GLU A 44 -11.37 0.72 -0.02
C GLU A 44 -11.15 -0.77 0.27
N GLU A 45 -11.32 -1.64 -0.73
CA GLU A 45 -10.98 -3.05 -0.64
C GLU A 45 -9.49 -3.25 -0.36
N SER A 46 -8.61 -2.60 -1.14
CA SER A 46 -7.16 -2.65 -0.92
C SER A 46 -6.76 -2.10 0.45
N ARG A 47 -7.32 -0.95 0.84
CA ARG A 47 -7.08 -0.35 2.16
C ARG A 47 -7.49 -1.31 3.28
N ARG A 48 -8.66 -1.93 3.15
CA ARG A 48 -9.14 -2.91 4.13
C ARG A 48 -8.29 -4.17 4.13
N ASN A 49 -7.80 -4.62 2.98
CA ASN A 49 -6.87 -5.75 2.93
C ASN A 49 -5.57 -5.43 3.68
N VAL A 50 -5.03 -4.22 3.56
CA VAL A 50 -3.83 -3.80 4.30
C VAL A 50 -4.12 -3.62 5.79
N MET A 51 -5.25 -2.98 6.15
CA MET A 51 -5.58 -2.64 7.53
C MET A 51 -6.15 -3.84 8.33
N PHE A 52 -7.00 -4.64 7.72
CA PHE A 52 -7.67 -5.79 8.35
C PHE A 52 -7.06 -7.14 7.96
N GLY A 53 -6.31 -7.25 6.84
CA GLY A 53 -5.67 -8.51 6.41
C GLY A 53 -4.49 -8.96 7.28
N LYS A 54 -4.08 -8.14 8.27
CA LYS A 54 -3.13 -8.55 9.32
C LYS A 54 -3.77 -9.36 10.46
N LEU A 55 -5.11 -9.43 10.56
CA LEU A 55 -5.76 -10.24 11.62
C LEU A 55 -5.94 -11.72 11.24
N LEU A 56 -5.78 -12.08 9.96
CA LEU A 56 -5.84 -13.47 9.50
C LEU A 56 -4.50 -14.00 8.99
N SER A 57 -3.51 -13.13 8.81
CA SER A 57 -2.13 -13.56 8.59
C SER A 57 -1.47 -13.77 9.94
N ARG A 58 -1.43 -15.05 10.36
CA ARG A 58 -0.46 -15.63 11.31
C ARG A 58 0.87 -14.87 11.27
N PRO A 59 1.60 -14.70 12.39
CA PRO A 59 2.91 -14.06 12.35
C PRO A 59 3.79 -14.82 11.37
N VAL A 60 4.03 -14.25 10.19
CA VAL A 60 5.21 -14.57 9.41
C VAL A 60 6.30 -13.66 9.99
N GLU A 61 6.78 -14.11 11.14
CA GLU A 61 8.18 -13.97 11.47
C GLU A 61 8.96 -14.53 10.27
N ASN A 62 9.41 -13.61 9.41
CA ASN A 62 10.56 -13.67 8.50
C ASN A 62 10.61 -12.34 7.74
N SER A 63 10.65 -11.24 8.49
CA SER A 63 11.14 -9.97 7.99
C SER A 63 12.67 -10.07 7.91
N THR A 64 13.17 -10.77 6.89
CA THR A 64 14.59 -10.82 6.58
C THR A 64 14.76 -10.43 5.11
N LEU A 65 15.32 -9.24 4.96
CA LEU A 65 15.81 -8.61 3.75
C LEU A 65 16.62 -9.63 2.92
N LEU A 66 16.00 -10.30 1.94
CA LEU A 66 16.73 -11.18 1.01
C LEU A 66 17.35 -10.30 -0.09
N GLY A 67 18.35 -9.53 0.30
CA GLY A 67 19.32 -8.95 -0.61
C GLY A 67 20.14 -10.07 -1.22
N THR A 68 19.95 -10.29 -2.53
CA THR A 68 20.91 -10.86 -3.48
C THR A 68 22.11 -11.62 -2.87
N ALA A 69 21.93 -12.91 -2.59
CA ALA A 69 23.06 -13.82 -2.45
C ALA A 69 23.40 -14.39 -3.84
N ALA A 70 24.06 -13.56 -4.65
CA ALA A 70 24.80 -14.04 -5.81
C ALA A 70 26.29 -13.99 -5.47
N ALA A 71 26.90 -15.17 -5.55
CA ALA A 71 28.33 -15.41 -5.72
C ALA A 71 29.28 -15.26 -4.52
N ALA A 72 29.86 -16.42 -4.20
CA ALA A 72 31.30 -16.64 -4.08
C ALA A 72 31.99 -16.38 -2.73
N PHE A 73 32.30 -17.50 -2.07
CA PHE A 73 33.62 -17.86 -1.54
C PHE A 73 34.58 -16.71 -1.16
N ARG A 74 34.82 -16.51 0.15
CA ARG A 74 36.12 -16.77 0.83
C ARG A 74 36.15 -16.28 2.29
N ASN A 75 36.60 -17.20 3.15
CA ASN A 75 37.26 -17.17 4.47
C ASN A 75 37.33 -15.89 5.36
N PRO A 76 37.34 -16.04 6.71
CA PRO A 76 37.26 -14.96 7.68
C PRO A 76 38.65 -14.46 8.08
N ASN A 77 38.89 -13.17 8.05
CA ASN A 77 39.79 -12.52 9.00
C ASN A 77 39.63 -11.00 8.95
N ASN A 78 39.76 -10.39 10.12
CA ASN A 78 40.26 -9.05 10.34
C ASN A 78 39.26 -7.87 10.40
N GLN A 79 39.13 -7.37 11.64
CA GLN A 79 39.07 -5.96 12.05
C GLN A 79 37.78 -5.13 11.86
N ARG A 80 37.27 -4.70 13.02
CA ARG A 80 36.40 -3.56 13.35
C ARG A 80 36.21 -2.50 12.25
N CYS A 81 34.96 -2.08 12.01
CA CYS A 81 34.64 -0.66 11.78
C CYS A 81 33.13 -0.37 12.03
N PRO A 82 32.77 0.69 12.79
CA PRO A 82 31.37 1.06 13.03
C PRO A 82 30.94 2.22 12.10
N ASP A 83 30.51 1.96 10.85
CA ASP A 83 29.86 3.02 10.05
C ASP A 83 29.17 2.53 8.75
N ASP A 84 28.29 1.53 8.81
CA ASP A 84 27.49 1.11 7.63
C ASP A 84 26.17 1.89 7.50
N LYS A 85 26.23 3.23 7.47
CA LYS A 85 25.12 4.06 7.01
C LYS A 85 25.48 4.67 5.65
N PRO A 86 24.63 4.56 4.62
CA PRO A 86 24.84 5.28 3.37
C PRO A 86 24.97 6.78 3.69
N ARG A 87 26.14 7.35 3.45
CA ARG A 87 26.34 8.80 3.56
C ARG A 87 25.51 9.44 2.45
N VAL A 88 24.33 9.94 2.80
CA VAL A 88 23.49 10.72 1.89
C VAL A 88 24.29 11.96 1.51
N TRP A 89 24.72 12.00 0.26
CA TRP A 89 25.51 13.06 -0.35
C TRP A 89 24.61 13.91 -1.23
N CYS A 90 24.85 15.22 -1.25
CA CYS A 90 24.15 16.13 -2.13
C CYS A 90 25.08 16.62 -3.24
N ASP A 91 24.71 16.35 -4.48
CA ASP A 91 25.49 16.72 -5.66
C ASP A 91 25.51 18.24 -5.91
N HIS A 92 24.52 18.97 -5.41
CA HIS A 92 24.45 20.43 -5.57
C HIS A 92 25.42 21.18 -4.65
N CYS A 93 25.58 20.71 -3.41
CA CYS A 93 26.39 21.39 -2.40
C CYS A 93 27.74 20.68 -2.13
N ASN A 94 27.93 19.49 -2.69
CA ASN A 94 29.08 18.60 -2.48
C ASN A 94 29.44 18.40 -1.00
N LYS A 95 28.41 18.21 -0.16
CA LYS A 95 28.52 18.01 1.29
C LYS A 95 27.60 16.87 1.75
N PRO A 96 27.97 16.13 2.81
CA PRO A 96 27.09 15.11 3.38
C PRO A 96 26.04 15.74 4.32
N ARG A 97 24.81 15.23 4.24
CA ARG A 97 23.63 15.59 5.07
C ARG A 97 23.13 17.04 4.94
N HIS A 98 21.83 17.16 4.70
CA HIS A 98 21.06 18.40 4.87
C HIS A 98 19.99 18.14 5.94
N SER A 99 19.83 19.06 6.89
CA SER A 99 18.70 19.08 7.83
C SER A 99 17.50 19.78 7.22
#